data_AF-A0A815W8T2-F1
#
_entry.id   AF-A0A815W8T2-F1
#
_cell.length_a   1.000
_cell.length_b   1.000
_cell.length_c   1.000
_cell.angle_alpha   90.00
_cell.angle_beta   90.00
_cell.angle_gamma   90.00
#
_symmetry.space_group_name_H-M   'P 1'
#
loop_
_entity.id
_entity.type
_entity.pdbx_description
1 polymer ?
#
loop_
_entity_poly.entity_id
_entity_poly.type
_entity_poly.pdbx_seq_one_letter_code
_entity_poly.pdbx_strand_id
1 'polypeptide(L)'
;TKEELDFPGLSPELATYLVDKYSEKLVGVGIDTISIDPGSSKYFKAHRILFKENVYVLENVAALDLVLKHLKNGRETFFAFDVLPMKIEGGTGAPCRLVARLEDSQNTGGGWFGFLIFCLLLAIMGVVAKAVYDFRFNLDKTFS
;
A
#
# COMPACT_ATOMS: atom_id res chain seq x y z
N THR A 1 23.96 39.31 4.22
CA THR A 1 24.37 37.96 4.65
C THR A 1 23.45 36.99 3.91
N LYS A 2 23.99 36.17 3.01
CA LYS A 2 23.16 35.22 2.25
C LYS A 2 22.73 34.16 3.26
N GLU A 3 21.45 34.11 3.62
CA GLU A 3 20.92 33.07 4.50
C GLU A 3 21.15 31.73 3.79
N GLU A 4 22.11 30.97 4.31
CA GLU A 4 22.43 29.63 3.81
C GLU A 4 21.45 28.68 4.49
N LEU A 5 20.56 28.07 3.70
CA LEU A 5 19.57 27.14 4.23
C LEU A 5 20.30 25.93 4.82
N ASP A 6 20.05 25.62 6.08
CA ASP A 6 20.68 24.50 6.78
C ASP A 6 19.62 23.47 7.17
N PHE A 7 19.52 22.43 6.34
CA PHE A 7 18.66 21.28 6.60
C PHE A 7 19.26 20.03 5.96
N PRO A 8 19.01 18.84 6.55
CA PRO A 8 19.54 17.59 6.03
C PRO A 8 18.90 17.22 4.69
N GLY A 9 19.62 16.43 3.90
CA GLY A 9 19.13 15.88 2.65
C GLY A 9 19.90 14.63 2.26
N LEU A 10 19.48 14.02 1.16
CA LEU A 10 20.06 12.81 0.61
C LEU A 10 21.41 13.12 -0.05
N SER A 11 22.43 12.33 0.27
CA SER A 11 23.72 12.45 -0.42
C SER A 11 23.62 11.87 -1.84
N PRO A 12 24.45 12.34 -2.79
CA PRO A 12 24.49 11.78 -4.15
C PRO A 12 24.82 10.28 -4.18
N GLU A 13 25.64 9.82 -3.24
CA GLU A 13 26.05 8.43 -3.11
C GLU A 13 24.88 7.56 -2.65
N LEU A 14 24.09 8.05 -1.69
CA LEU A 14 22.88 7.37 -1.25
C LEU A 14 21.80 7.36 -2.32
N ALA A 15 21.62 8.46 -3.06
CA ALA A 15 20.70 8.50 -4.20
C ALA A 15 21.07 7.45 -5.25
N THR A 16 22.35 7.38 -5.64
CA THR A 16 22.88 6.37 -6.57
C THR A 16 22.66 4.96 -6.02
N TYR A 17 22.98 4.73 -4.75
CA TYR A 17 22.78 3.42 -4.13
C TYR A 17 21.32 2.97 -4.18
N LEU A 18 20.36 3.85 -3.89
CA LEU A 18 18.94 3.51 -3.90
C LEU A 18 18.46 3.10 -5.29
N VAL A 19 18.81 3.89 -6.33
CA VAL A 19 18.40 3.56 -7.70
C VAL A 19 19.08 2.30 -8.20
N ASP A 20 20.36 2.07 -7.88
CA ASP A 20 21.08 0.87 -8.33
C ASP A 20 20.58 -0.40 -7.63
N LYS A 21 20.33 -0.31 -6.30
CA LYS A 21 19.94 -1.46 -5.48
C LYS A 21 18.49 -1.87 -5.68
N TYR A 22 17.61 -0.90 -5.97
CA TYR A 22 16.16 -1.07 -5.99
C TYR A 22 15.51 -0.60 -7.29
N SER A 23 16.26 -0.47 -8.39
CA SER A 23 15.83 0.07 -9.70
C SER A 23 14.44 -0.39 -10.15
N GLU A 24 14.13 -1.69 -10.03
CA GLU A 24 12.85 -2.24 -10.50
C GLU A 24 11.65 -1.95 -9.57
N LYS A 25 11.91 -1.58 -8.31
CA LYS A 25 10.88 -1.46 -7.26
C LYS A 25 10.77 -0.06 -6.67
N LEU A 26 11.78 0.78 -6.88
CA LEU A 26 11.83 2.13 -6.35
C LEU A 26 11.01 3.06 -7.23
N VAL A 27 9.86 3.47 -6.72
CA VAL A 27 8.96 4.39 -7.42
C VAL A 27 9.14 5.84 -7.00
N GLY A 28 9.51 6.08 -5.74
CA GLY A 28 9.70 7.43 -5.22
C GLY A 28 10.45 7.47 -3.88
N VAL A 29 10.93 8.67 -3.52
CA VAL A 29 11.63 8.95 -2.26
C VAL A 29 10.98 10.14 -1.58
N GLY A 30 10.74 10.06 -0.27
CA GLY A 30 10.17 11.15 0.52
C GLY A 30 11.10 11.67 1.61
N ILE A 31 11.05 12.97 1.88
CA ILE A 31 11.77 13.65 2.96
C ILE A 31 10.87 14.67 3.66
N ASP A 32 11.12 14.92 4.94
CA ASP A 32 10.40 15.88 5.79
C ASP A 32 10.97 17.31 5.73
N THR A 33 11.94 17.54 4.86
CA THR A 33 12.53 18.86 4.61
C THR A 33 12.02 19.49 3.32
N ILE A 34 12.37 20.75 3.09
CA ILE A 34 11.97 21.53 1.91
C ILE A 34 12.63 21.07 0.60
N SER A 35 13.62 20.17 0.66
CA SER A 35 14.26 19.60 -0.52
C SER A 35 14.87 18.23 -0.24
N ILE A 36 14.85 17.33 -1.22
CA ILE A 36 15.58 16.04 -1.09
C ILE A 36 17.09 16.22 -1.07
N ASP A 37 17.62 17.30 -1.65
CA ASP A 37 19.03 17.67 -1.50
C ASP A 37 19.25 18.51 -0.23
N PRO A 38 20.43 18.43 0.41
CA PRO A 38 20.77 19.26 1.56
C PRO A 38 20.60 20.75 1.27
N GLY A 39 20.25 21.56 2.27
CA GLY A 39 20.02 23.00 2.07
C GLY A 39 21.23 23.79 1.56
N SER A 40 22.44 23.28 1.81
CA SER A 40 23.71 23.80 1.28
C SER A 40 24.00 23.39 -0.17
N SER A 41 23.20 22.51 -0.76
CA SER A 41 23.40 21.99 -2.12
C SER A 41 23.11 23.06 -3.17
N LYS A 42 24.06 23.24 -4.09
CA LYS A 42 23.92 24.18 -5.24
C LYS A 42 23.59 23.47 -6.55
N TYR A 43 23.78 22.16 -6.60
CA TYR A 43 23.76 21.38 -7.84
C TYR A 43 22.65 20.34 -7.89
N PHE A 44 21.88 20.20 -6.80
CA PHE A 44 20.72 19.31 -6.70
C PHE A 44 20.99 17.91 -7.26
N LYS A 45 22.09 17.31 -6.81
CA LYS A 45 22.61 16.06 -7.38
C LYS A 45 21.65 14.90 -7.09
N ALA A 46 21.04 14.88 -5.91
CA ALA A 46 20.08 13.83 -5.56
C ALA A 46 18.84 13.90 -6.46
N HIS A 47 18.27 15.09 -6.67
CA HIS A 47 17.19 15.29 -7.65
C HIS A 47 17.56 14.75 -9.04
N ARG A 48 18.74 15.13 -9.54
CA ARG A 48 19.16 14.75 -10.90
C ARG A 48 19.32 13.24 -11.05
N ILE A 49 19.84 12.55 -10.04
CA ILE A 49 20.00 11.09 -10.05
C ILE A 49 18.62 10.42 -10.02
N LEU A 50 17.75 10.83 -9.10
CA LEU A 50 16.42 10.23 -8.94
C LEU A 50 15.53 10.46 -10.17
N PHE A 51 15.46 11.70 -10.67
CA PHE A 51 14.62 12.02 -11.82
C PHE A 51 15.11 11.41 -13.13
N LYS A 52 16.43 11.19 -13.28
CA LYS A 52 16.97 10.48 -14.44
C LYS A 52 16.42 9.05 -14.53
N GLU A 53 16.20 8.41 -13.39
CA GLU A 53 15.65 7.06 -13.28
C GLU A 53 14.12 7.06 -13.13
N ASN A 54 13.44 8.18 -13.42
CA ASN A 54 11.99 8.36 -13.28
C ASN A 54 11.44 8.09 -11.86
N VAL A 55 12.27 8.31 -10.82
CA VAL A 55 11.87 8.18 -9.42
C VAL A 55 11.34 9.52 -8.93
N TYR A 56 10.07 9.58 -8.49
CA TYR A 56 9.49 10.84 -8.00
C TYR A 56 9.99 11.20 -6.59
N VAL A 57 9.89 12.47 -6.23
CA VAL A 57 10.31 12.99 -4.92
C VAL A 57 9.12 13.59 -4.19
N LEU A 58 9.03 13.33 -2.88
CA LEU A 58 8.08 13.95 -1.96
C LEU A 58 8.85 14.80 -0.95
N GLU A 59 8.47 16.07 -0.82
CA GLU A 59 9.11 17.03 0.07
C GLU A 59 8.10 17.51 1.11
N ASN A 60 8.61 18.01 2.24
CA ASN A 60 7.79 18.46 3.37
C ASN A 60 6.82 17.38 3.88
N VAL A 61 7.24 16.11 3.85
CA VAL A 61 6.43 15.00 4.35
C VAL A 61 6.27 15.12 5.88
N ALA A 62 5.04 15.28 6.33
CA ALA A 62 4.72 15.41 7.76
C ALA A 62 4.32 14.08 8.39
N ALA A 63 4.25 14.06 9.73
CA ALA A 63 3.71 12.96 10.54
C ALA A 63 4.39 11.59 10.39
N LEU A 64 5.67 11.57 9.97
CA LEU A 64 6.49 10.35 9.91
C LEU A 64 6.63 9.68 11.28
N ASP A 65 6.57 10.44 12.37
CA ASP A 65 6.64 9.91 13.74
C ASP A 65 5.49 8.96 14.06
N LEU A 66 4.29 9.20 13.51
CA LEU A 66 3.13 8.32 13.69
C LEU A 66 3.35 6.97 12.99
N VAL A 67 3.91 6.99 11.79
CA VAL A 67 4.27 5.78 11.04
C VAL A 67 5.35 5.00 11.79
N LEU A 68 6.39 5.69 12.27
CA LEU A 68 7.48 5.06 13.03
C LEU A 68 7.01 4.48 14.37
N LYS A 69 6.08 5.14 15.08
CA LYS A 69 5.48 4.60 16.31
C LYS A 69 4.74 3.29 16.04
N HIS A 70 4.03 3.20 14.91
CA HIS A 70 3.37 1.95 14.52
C HIS A 70 4.39 0.83 14.24
N LEU A 71 5.50 1.14 13.55
CA LEU A 71 6.57 0.18 13.24
C LEU A 71 7.26 -0.41 14.48
N LYS A 72 7.38 0.36 15.57
CA LYS A 72 8.06 -0.07 16.81
C LYS A 72 7.32 -1.14 17.61
N ASN A 73 6.08 -1.47 17.26
CA ASN A 73 5.27 -2.47 17.99
C ASN A 73 5.62 -3.93 17.62
N GLY A 74 6.73 -4.18 16.91
CA GLY A 74 7.25 -5.53 16.64
C GLY A 74 6.42 -6.36 15.66
N ARG A 75 5.43 -5.74 15.00
CA ARG A 75 4.65 -6.36 13.93
C ARG A 75 5.33 -6.04 12.60
N GLU A 76 5.42 -7.02 11.70
CA GLU A 76 5.74 -6.79 10.29
C GLU A 76 4.67 -5.85 9.72
N THR A 77 4.93 -4.55 9.81
CA THR A 77 3.97 -3.55 9.43
C THR A 77 4.26 -3.21 7.98
N PHE A 78 3.37 -3.66 7.11
CA PHE A 78 3.29 -3.12 5.77
C PHE A 78 2.47 -1.84 5.86
N PHE A 79 3.00 -0.76 5.31
CA PHE A 79 2.21 0.43 5.07
C PHE A 79 2.21 0.71 3.57
N ALA A 80 1.05 1.12 3.08
CA ALA A 80 0.89 1.57 1.71
C ALA A 80 0.76 3.09 1.71
N PHE A 81 1.41 3.76 0.75
CA PHE A 81 1.22 5.18 0.53
C PHE A 81 0.32 5.42 -0.66
N ASP A 82 -0.70 6.25 -0.48
CA ASP A 82 -1.40 6.90 -1.58
C ASP A 82 -0.79 8.27 -1.80
N VAL A 83 -0.20 8.46 -2.98
CA VAL A 83 0.37 9.73 -3.41
C VAL A 83 -0.59 10.35 -4.42
N LEU A 84 -1.27 11.44 -4.02
CA LEU A 84 -2.34 12.05 -4.81
C LEU A 84 -1.96 13.48 -5.23
N PRO A 85 -1.12 13.64 -6.28
CA PRO A 85 -0.77 14.96 -6.80
C PRO A 85 -1.92 15.57 -7.61
N MET A 86 -1.99 16.89 -7.68
CA MET A 86 -2.90 17.55 -8.62
C MET A 86 -2.48 17.27 -10.07
N LYS A 87 -3.47 17.06 -10.95
CA LYS A 87 -3.22 16.87 -12.38
C LYS A 87 -3.07 18.24 -13.06
N ILE A 88 -1.82 18.66 -13.27
CA ILE A 88 -1.47 19.90 -13.96
C ILE A 88 -0.91 19.56 -15.35
N GLU A 89 -1.48 20.14 -16.40
CA GLU A 89 -0.99 19.93 -17.77
C GLU A 89 0.44 20.48 -17.93
N GLY A 90 1.37 19.63 -18.39
CA GLY A 90 2.78 19.98 -18.52
C GLY A 90 3.52 20.23 -17.18
N GLY A 91 2.90 19.90 -16.05
CA GLY A 91 3.50 20.11 -14.73
C GLY A 91 4.71 19.21 -14.48
N THR A 92 5.78 19.77 -13.93
CA THR A 92 6.97 19.01 -13.46
C THR A 92 6.81 18.50 -12.03
N GLY A 93 5.82 19.02 -11.30
CA GLY A 93 5.47 18.67 -9.93
C GLY A 93 4.19 19.38 -9.52
N ALA A 94 3.60 18.95 -8.40
CA ALA A 94 2.40 19.57 -7.85
C ALA A 94 2.32 19.30 -6.35
N PRO A 95 1.66 20.18 -5.58
CA PRO A 95 1.17 19.82 -4.25
C PRO A 95 0.40 18.51 -4.30
N CYS A 96 0.64 17.65 -3.30
CA CYS A 96 -0.01 16.35 -3.22
C CYS A 96 -0.60 16.12 -1.83
N ARG A 97 -1.65 15.30 -1.79
CA ARG A 97 -2.10 14.69 -0.54
C ARG A 97 -1.43 13.33 -0.41
N LEU A 98 -0.53 13.21 0.56
CA LEU A 98 0.07 11.93 0.94
C LEU A 98 -0.76 11.30 2.07
N VAL A 99 -1.15 10.04 1.90
CA VAL A 99 -1.86 9.26 2.92
C VAL A 99 -1.09 7.96 3.16
N ALA A 100 -0.78 7.67 4.42
CA ALA A 100 -0.24 6.38 4.84
C ALA A 100 -1.38 5.50 5.34
N ARG A 101 -1.61 4.36 4.67
CA ARG A 101 -2.47 3.30 5.19
C ARG A 101 -1.62 2.34 6.01
N LEU A 102 -1.95 2.24 7.28
CA LEU A 102 -1.32 1.29 8.20
C LEU A 102 -2.12 0.00 8.15
N GLU A 103 -1.54 -1.06 7.59
CA GLU A 103 -2.17 -2.37 7.56
C GLU A 103 -1.68 -3.19 8.74
N ASP A 104 -2.61 -3.58 9.61
CA ASP A 104 -2.35 -4.61 10.61
C ASP A 104 -2.46 -5.97 9.90
N SER A 105 -1.46 -6.86 10.05
CA SER A 105 -1.39 -8.17 9.36
C SER A 105 -2.49 -9.19 9.76
N GLN A 106 -3.62 -8.74 10.28
CA GLN A 106 -4.64 -9.55 10.92
C GLN A 106 -6.02 -9.30 10.33
N ASN A 107 -6.27 -9.63 9.05
CA ASN A 107 -7.59 -10.12 8.63
C ASN A 107 -7.67 -10.70 7.21
N THR A 108 -7.31 -11.97 7.02
CA THR A 108 -7.72 -12.74 5.80
C THR A 108 -8.05 -14.22 6.08
N GLY A 109 -8.29 -14.61 7.34
CA GLY A 109 -8.58 -16.01 7.67
C GLY A 109 -10.02 -16.49 7.43
N GLY A 110 -10.96 -15.59 7.12
CA GLY A 110 -12.40 -15.91 7.12
C GLY A 110 -12.99 -16.45 5.81
N GLY A 111 -12.31 -16.28 4.68
CA GLY A 111 -12.93 -16.50 3.35
C GLY A 111 -13.23 -17.97 3.03
N TRP A 112 -12.30 -18.87 3.34
CA TRP A 112 -12.39 -20.27 2.90
C TRP A 112 -13.23 -21.15 3.83
N PHE A 113 -13.17 -20.93 5.14
CA PHE A 113 -14.01 -21.66 6.10
C PHE A 113 -15.50 -21.33 5.94
N GLY A 114 -15.84 -20.06 5.68
CA GLY A 114 -17.21 -19.66 5.38
C GLY A 114 -17.75 -20.29 4.09
N PHE A 115 -16.91 -20.39 3.05
CA PHE A 115 -17.28 -21.01 1.78
C PHE A 115 -17.51 -22.53 1.91
N LEU A 116 -16.67 -23.24 2.67
CA LEU A 116 -16.83 -24.68 2.92
C LEU A 116 -18.11 -25.00 3.67
N ILE A 117 -18.47 -24.21 4.69
CA ILE A 117 -19.71 -24.37 5.44
C ILE A 117 -20.93 -24.12 4.54
N PHE A 118 -20.88 -23.10 3.69
CA PHE A 118 -21.95 -22.81 2.74
C PHE A 118 -22.17 -23.96 1.74
N CYS A 119 -21.09 -24.51 1.18
CA CYS A 119 -21.16 -25.67 0.29
C CYS A 119 -21.74 -26.92 0.98
N LEU A 120 -21.36 -27.16 2.24
CA LEU A 120 -21.88 -28.29 3.02
C LEU A 120 -23.39 -28.13 3.30
N LEU A 121 -23.83 -26.93 3.65
CA LEU A 121 -25.25 -26.63 3.88
C LEU A 121 -26.10 -26.82 2.61
N LEU A 122 -25.61 -26.39 1.45
CA LEU A 122 -26.29 -26.62 0.16
C LEU A 122 -26.40 -28.11 -0.17
N ALA A 123 -25.35 -28.89 0.09
CA ALA A 123 -25.37 -30.34 -0.13
C ALA A 123 -26.39 -31.03 0.79
N ILE A 124 -26.44 -30.66 2.07
CA ILE A 124 -27.41 -31.20 3.04
C ILE A 124 -28.84 -30.86 2.61
N MET A 125 -29.10 -29.62 2.21
CA MET A 125 -30.42 -29.21 1.71
C MET A 125 -30.86 -30.02 0.48
N GLY A 126 -29.93 -30.32 -0.43
CA GLY A 126 -30.21 -31.18 -1.59
C GLY A 126 -30.57 -32.61 -1.21
N VAL A 127 -29.87 -33.20 -0.24
CA VAL A 127 -30.15 -34.55 0.26
C VAL A 127 -31.51 -34.59 0.98
N VAL A 128 -31.82 -33.58 1.81
CA VAL A 128 -33.11 -33.48 2.50
C VAL A 128 -34.26 -33.32 1.50
N ALA A 129 -34.10 -32.43 0.51
CA ALA A 129 -35.12 -32.23 -0.53
C ALA A 129 -35.40 -33.52 -1.31
N LYS A 130 -34.35 -34.29 -1.65
CA LYS A 130 -34.50 -35.60 -2.31
C LYS A 130 -35.20 -36.62 -1.42
N ALA A 131 -34.81 -36.73 -0.14
CA ALA A 131 -35.46 -37.63 0.81
C ALA A 131 -36.95 -37.31 1.02
N VAL A 132 -37.30 -36.02 1.10
CA VAL A 132 -38.70 -35.57 1.20
C VAL A 132 -39.49 -35.91 -0.07
N TYR A 133 -38.89 -35.69 -1.25
CA TYR A 133 -39.53 -36.03 -2.52
C TYR A 133 -39.76 -37.53 -2.66
N ASP A 134 -38.75 -38.35 -2.39
CA ASP A 134 -38.83 -39.82 -2.47
C ASP A 134 -39.86 -40.38 -1.47
N PHE A 135 -39.93 -39.80 -0.26
CA PHE A 135 -40.94 -40.17 0.74
C PHE A 135 -42.36 -39.81 0.29
N ARG A 136 -42.58 -38.60 -0.24
CA ARG A 136 -43.87 -38.15 -0.77
C ARG A 136 -44.32 -39.04 -1.94
N PHE A 137 -43.41 -39.35 -2.86
CA PHE A 137 -43.68 -40.19 -4.02
C PHE A 137 -44.05 -41.64 -3.64
N ASN A 138 -43.43 -42.19 -2.58
CA ASN A 138 -43.78 -43.53 -2.11
C ASN A 138 -45.14 -43.58 -1.39
N LEU A 139 -45.53 -42.51 -0.68
CA LEU A 139 -46.87 -42.38 -0.10
C LEU A 139 -47.94 -42.37 -1.18
N ASP A 140 -47.75 -41.59 -2.25
CA ASP A 140 -48.73 -41.50 -3.34
C ASP A 140 -48.94 -42.86 -4.05
N LYS A 141 -47.94 -43.75 -4.03
CA LYS A 141 -48.05 -45.13 -4.58
C LYS A 141 -48.70 -46.14 -3.64
N THR A 142 -48.72 -45.89 -2.33
CA THR A 142 -49.29 -46.83 -1.34
C THR A 142 -50.78 -46.60 -1.08
N PHE A 143 -51.30 -45.43 -1.46
CA PHE A 143 -52.71 -45.05 -1.30
C PHE A 143 -53.49 -44.96 -2.63
N SER A 144 -52.92 -45.46 -3.73
CA SER A 144 -53.59 -45.71 -5.02
C SER A 144 -53.90 -47.18 -5.21
#